data_AF-A0AA37GHY2-F1
#
_entry.id   AF-A0AA37GHY2-F1
#
_cell.length_a   1.000
_cell.length_b   1.000
_cell.length_c   1.000
_cell.angle_alpha   90.00
_cell.angle_beta   90.00
_cell.angle_gamma   90.00
#
_symmetry.space_group_name_H-M   'P 1'
#
loop_
_entity.id
_entity.type
_entity.pdbx_description
1 polymer ?
#
loop_
_entity_poly.entity_id
_entity_poly.type
_entity_poly.pdbx_seq_one_letter_code
_entity_poly.pdbx_strand_id
1 'polypeptide(L)'
;MRFSTLSATVTSATLGAMALRVSLTYDTIYDEGKRSLSEVACWNPNVPGLFREANDWLVQENVAPGILAMPTITGWDDGDCLSCWEVRWEEGERSRVLLAVDGSQKGFVTSLERMNSLTNGQAEDFQSVGPLEVSATRVGLENCGFAPGDIGKVRSDEL
;
A
#
# COMPACT_ATOMS: atom_id res chain seq x y z
N MET A 1 52.36 -24.48 -14.32
CA MET A 1 51.73 -23.24 -14.84
C MET A 1 50.84 -22.68 -13.74
N ARG A 2 51.11 -21.46 -13.25
CA ARG A 2 50.32 -20.79 -12.20
C ARG A 2 49.28 -19.90 -12.88
N PHE A 3 47.99 -20.13 -12.61
CA PHE A 3 46.90 -19.30 -13.13
C PHE A 3 46.61 -18.19 -12.12
N SER A 4 46.95 -16.95 -12.45
CA SER A 4 46.51 -15.76 -11.72
C SER A 4 45.06 -15.46 -12.09
N THR A 5 44.14 -15.56 -11.13
CA THR A 5 42.74 -15.17 -11.28
C THR A 5 42.57 -13.68 -11.01
N LEU A 6 42.19 -12.91 -12.05
CA LEU A 6 41.72 -11.54 -11.89
C LEU A 6 40.31 -11.57 -11.26
N SER A 7 40.14 -10.97 -10.09
CA SER A 7 38.82 -10.73 -9.50
C SER A 7 38.21 -9.47 -10.10
N ALA A 8 37.13 -9.61 -10.86
CA ALA A 8 36.29 -8.49 -11.28
C ALA A 8 35.28 -8.18 -10.16
N THR A 9 35.42 -7.03 -9.51
CA THR A 9 34.45 -6.53 -8.54
C THR A 9 33.24 -5.94 -9.28
N VAL A 10 32.10 -6.61 -9.22
CA VAL A 10 30.82 -6.10 -9.70
C VAL A 10 30.22 -5.20 -8.62
N THR A 11 30.22 -3.88 -8.82
CA THR A 11 29.50 -2.94 -7.97
C THR A 11 28.03 -2.90 -8.37
N SER A 12 27.18 -3.57 -7.60
CA SER A 12 25.72 -3.45 -7.71
C SER A 12 25.28 -2.06 -7.24
N ALA A 13 24.75 -1.24 -8.14
CA ALA A 13 24.10 0.00 -7.77
C ALA A 13 22.72 -0.32 -7.15
N THR A 14 22.57 -0.08 -5.86
CA THR A 14 21.27 -0.16 -5.19
C THR A 14 20.45 1.07 -5.58
N LEU A 15 19.42 0.88 -6.39
CA LEU A 15 18.40 1.90 -6.63
C LEU A 15 17.65 2.13 -5.30
N GLY A 16 17.85 3.30 -4.68
CA GLY A 16 17.10 3.68 -3.48
C GLY A 16 15.62 3.88 -3.83
N ALA A 17 14.71 3.37 -3.00
CA ALA A 17 13.29 3.66 -3.14
C ALA A 17 13.05 5.17 -2.97
N MET A 18 12.34 5.79 -3.92
CA MET A 18 11.98 7.20 -3.83
C MET A 18 10.76 7.37 -2.93
N ALA A 19 10.86 8.26 -1.95
CA ALA A 19 9.75 8.63 -1.09
C ALA A 19 9.07 9.91 -1.63
N LEU A 20 7.74 9.93 -1.62
CA LEU A 20 6.92 11.06 -2.00
C LEU A 20 6.38 11.77 -0.76
N ARG A 21 6.31 13.11 -0.78
CA ARG A 21 5.56 13.88 0.20
C ARG A 21 4.09 13.94 -0.18
N VAL A 22 3.22 13.44 0.69
CA VAL A 22 1.77 13.43 0.47
C VAL A 22 1.03 13.85 1.74
N SER A 23 -0.13 14.46 1.55
CA SER A 23 -1.09 14.65 2.63
C SER A 23 -1.78 13.32 2.96
N LEU A 24 -2.02 13.08 4.24
CA LEU A 24 -2.72 11.92 4.78
C LEU A 24 -3.88 12.39 5.67
N THR A 25 -5.06 11.83 5.44
CA THR A 25 -6.27 12.02 6.25
C THR A 25 -6.88 10.67 6.61
N TYR A 26 -7.94 10.66 7.42
CA TYR A 26 -8.74 9.47 7.64
C TYR A 26 -10.18 9.63 7.15
N ASP A 27 -10.81 8.48 6.92
CA ASP A 27 -12.25 8.33 6.75
C ASP A 27 -12.71 7.11 7.57
N THR A 28 -13.71 7.30 8.42
CA THR A 28 -14.24 6.23 9.29
C THR A 28 -14.92 5.11 8.52
N ILE A 29 -15.27 5.33 7.25
CA ILE A 29 -15.79 4.25 6.39
C ILE A 29 -14.81 3.07 6.31
N TYR A 30 -13.50 3.33 6.41
CA TYR A 30 -12.47 2.29 6.38
C TYR A 30 -12.28 1.57 7.72
N ASP A 31 -12.90 2.05 8.81
CA ASP A 31 -12.96 1.35 10.10
C ASP A 31 -14.16 0.38 10.18
N GLU A 32 -15.09 0.45 9.21
CA GLU A 32 -16.23 -0.46 9.13
C GLU A 32 -15.78 -1.85 8.65
N GLY A 33 -15.29 -2.68 9.57
CA GLY A 33 -14.68 -3.98 9.25
C GLY A 33 -15.53 -4.91 8.38
N LYS A 34 -16.86 -4.87 8.54
CA LYS A 34 -17.83 -5.68 7.76
C LYS A 34 -18.25 -5.08 6.43
N ARG A 35 -17.81 -3.86 6.10
CA ARG A 35 -18.12 -3.23 4.81
C ARG A 35 -17.55 -4.08 3.69
N SER A 36 -18.33 -4.24 2.62
CA SER A 36 -17.95 -5.05 1.47
C SER A 36 -16.77 -4.43 0.73
N LEU A 37 -15.79 -5.24 0.37
CA LEU A 37 -14.73 -4.81 -0.56
C LEU A 37 -15.25 -4.63 -1.99
N SER A 38 -16.50 -5.03 -2.29
CA SER A 38 -17.11 -4.73 -3.59
C SER A 38 -17.35 -3.24 -3.84
N GLU A 39 -17.19 -2.40 -2.82
CA GLU A 39 -17.42 -0.97 -2.88
C GLU A 39 -16.13 -0.15 -3.03
N VAL A 40 -14.95 -0.79 -3.04
CA VAL A 40 -13.67 -0.09 -3.25
C VAL A 40 -13.27 -0.15 -4.73
N ALA A 41 -12.54 0.86 -5.20
CA ALA A 41 -12.17 1.01 -6.60
C ALA A 41 -11.35 -0.17 -7.15
N CYS A 42 -10.49 -0.79 -6.33
CA CYS A 42 -9.68 -1.93 -6.76
C CYS A 42 -10.44 -3.25 -6.86
N TRP A 43 -11.77 -3.27 -6.74
CA TRP A 43 -12.55 -4.50 -6.84
C TRP A 43 -13.14 -4.72 -8.22
N ASN A 44 -13.00 -5.95 -8.72
CA ASN A 44 -13.69 -6.45 -9.90
C ASN A 44 -14.07 -7.91 -9.68
N PRO A 45 -15.37 -8.27 -9.76
CA PRO A 45 -15.82 -9.66 -9.55
C PRO A 45 -15.35 -10.60 -10.67
N ASN A 46 -14.93 -10.06 -11.81
CA ASN A 46 -14.53 -10.80 -12.99
C ASN A 46 -13.01 -11.00 -13.10
N VAL A 47 -12.23 -10.54 -12.11
CA VAL A 47 -10.76 -10.70 -12.07
C VAL A 47 -10.40 -11.55 -10.84
N PRO A 48 -10.36 -12.88 -10.99
CA PRO A 48 -9.99 -13.76 -9.90
C PRO A 48 -8.60 -13.44 -9.35
N GLY A 49 -8.48 -13.40 -8.03
CA GLY A 49 -7.18 -13.24 -7.36
C GLY A 49 -6.66 -11.82 -7.23
N LEU A 50 -7.42 -10.79 -7.65
CA LEU A 50 -7.09 -9.39 -7.37
C LEU A 50 -7.00 -9.18 -5.85
N PHE A 51 -8.08 -9.42 -5.12
CA PHE A 51 -7.96 -9.71 -3.68
C PHE A 51 -7.71 -11.21 -3.51
N ARG A 52 -6.70 -11.57 -2.71
CA ARG A 52 -6.14 -12.93 -2.61
C ARG A 52 -7.23 -14.00 -2.65
N GLU A 53 -7.19 -14.80 -3.72
CA GLU A 53 -8.02 -16.00 -3.99
C GLU A 53 -9.55 -15.85 -3.82
N ALA A 54 -10.14 -14.71 -4.20
CA ALA A 54 -11.58 -14.52 -4.52
C ALA A 54 -12.65 -14.94 -3.48
N ASN A 55 -12.31 -15.55 -2.35
CA ASN A 55 -13.26 -16.06 -1.36
C ASN A 55 -12.98 -15.62 0.08
N ASP A 56 -11.75 -15.21 0.41
CA ASP A 56 -11.44 -14.85 1.80
C ASP A 56 -11.66 -13.36 2.06
N TRP A 57 -11.26 -12.46 1.17
CA TRP A 57 -11.37 -11.01 1.40
C TRP A 57 -12.66 -10.47 0.78
N LEU A 58 -13.77 -10.67 1.50
CA LEU A 58 -15.06 -10.10 1.14
C LEU A 58 -15.31 -8.76 1.82
N VAL A 59 -14.62 -8.51 2.94
CA VAL A 59 -14.87 -7.36 3.80
C VAL A 59 -13.57 -6.69 4.25
N GLN A 60 -13.66 -5.42 4.65
CA GLN A 60 -12.50 -4.56 4.94
C GLN A 60 -11.59 -5.09 6.05
N GLU A 61 -12.13 -5.75 7.08
CA GLU A 61 -11.32 -6.28 8.19
C GLU A 61 -10.30 -7.33 7.75
N ASN A 62 -10.50 -7.93 6.57
CA ASN A 62 -9.60 -8.92 6.01
C ASN A 62 -8.34 -8.28 5.41
N VAL A 63 -8.35 -6.96 5.15
CA VAL A 63 -7.18 -6.18 4.70
C VAL A 63 -6.24 -5.91 5.88
N ALA A 64 -5.54 -6.94 6.34
CA ALA A 64 -4.69 -6.90 7.53
C ALA A 64 -3.64 -5.75 7.57
N PRO A 65 -2.98 -5.36 6.46
CA PRO A 65 -2.08 -4.20 6.45
C PRO A 65 -2.79 -2.88 6.81
N GLY A 66 -4.09 -2.79 6.57
CA GLY A 66 -4.85 -1.56 6.61
C GLY A 66 -5.06 -0.97 5.22
N ILE A 67 -6.17 -0.27 5.05
CA ILE A 67 -6.59 0.30 3.77
C ILE A 67 -5.88 1.62 3.51
N LEU A 68 -5.45 1.81 2.27
CA LEU A 68 -5.03 3.08 1.71
C LEU A 68 -5.89 3.39 0.48
N ALA A 69 -6.43 4.60 0.44
CA ALA A 69 -7.03 5.19 -0.74
C ALA A 69 -6.15 6.33 -1.27
N MET A 70 -5.98 6.42 -2.59
CA MET A 70 -5.11 7.42 -3.19
C MET A 70 -5.61 7.95 -4.53
N PRO A 71 -5.13 9.12 -5.00
CA PRO A 71 -5.72 9.78 -6.16
C PRO A 71 -5.41 9.13 -7.50
N THR A 72 -4.35 8.32 -7.57
CA THR A 72 -3.96 7.61 -8.80
C THR A 72 -4.93 6.47 -9.11
N ILE A 73 -5.52 5.84 -8.10
CA ILE A 73 -6.50 4.77 -8.28
C ILE A 73 -7.83 5.37 -8.75
N THR A 74 -8.13 5.17 -10.04
CA THR A 74 -9.38 5.62 -10.67
C THR A 74 -10.33 4.48 -11.05
N GLY A 75 -9.88 3.23 -10.91
CA GLY A 75 -10.62 2.03 -11.25
C GLY A 75 -9.84 0.77 -10.87
N TRP A 76 -10.45 -0.39 -11.12
CA TRP A 76 -9.91 -1.68 -10.68
C TRP A 76 -8.64 -2.12 -11.43
N ASP A 77 -8.43 -1.58 -12.62
CA ASP A 77 -7.32 -1.86 -13.53
C ASP A 77 -6.15 -0.88 -13.35
N ASP A 78 -6.22 0.03 -12.37
CA ASP A 78 -5.15 0.99 -12.11
C ASP A 78 -3.87 0.30 -11.60
N GLY A 79 -2.71 0.78 -12.05
CA GLY A 79 -1.41 0.19 -11.72
C GLY A 79 -1.02 0.29 -10.25
N ASP A 80 -1.66 1.19 -9.49
CA ASP A 80 -1.47 1.30 -8.05
C ASP A 80 -2.42 0.41 -7.24
N CYS A 81 -3.39 -0.26 -7.87
CA CYS A 81 -4.21 -1.24 -7.16
C CYS A 81 -3.35 -2.35 -6.56
N LEU A 82 -3.61 -2.63 -5.27
CA LEU A 82 -2.90 -3.61 -4.46
C LEU A 82 -1.40 -3.34 -4.35
N SER A 83 -0.97 -2.10 -4.53
CA SER A 83 0.39 -1.70 -4.21
C SER A 83 0.56 -1.51 -2.69
N CYS A 84 1.75 -1.85 -2.19
CA CYS A 84 2.07 -1.74 -0.77
C CYS A 84 2.87 -0.46 -0.49
N TRP A 85 2.50 0.27 0.54
CA TRP A 85 3.09 1.57 0.84
C TRP A 85 3.49 1.67 2.31
N GLU A 86 4.75 2.03 2.57
CA GLU A 86 5.14 2.54 3.86
C GLU A 86 4.84 4.04 3.92
N VAL A 87 3.99 4.45 4.85
CA VAL A 87 3.74 5.85 5.20
C VAL A 87 4.46 6.19 6.49
N ARG A 88 5.24 7.27 6.50
CA ARG A 88 6.07 7.71 7.62
C ARG A 88 5.69 9.11 8.06
N TRP A 89 5.29 9.24 9.32
CA TRP A 89 5.21 10.51 10.02
C TRP A 89 6.58 10.80 10.63
N GLU A 90 7.32 11.71 9.98
CA GLU A 90 8.72 11.97 10.32
C GLU A 90 8.89 12.58 11.71
N GLU A 91 8.06 13.56 12.07
CA GLU A 91 8.12 14.24 13.37
C GLU A 91 7.86 13.30 14.55
N GLY A 92 6.94 12.34 14.37
CA GLY A 92 6.65 11.32 15.39
C GLY A 92 7.49 10.05 15.28
N GLU A 93 8.46 10.00 14.36
CA GLU A 93 9.35 8.87 14.10
C GLU A 93 8.62 7.51 13.94
N ARG A 94 7.43 7.53 13.31
CA ARG A 94 6.58 6.35 13.15
C ARG A 94 6.32 6.05 11.68
N SER A 95 6.26 4.76 11.34
CA SER A 95 5.80 4.31 10.03
C SER A 95 4.71 3.25 10.13
N ARG A 96 3.84 3.20 9.13
CA ARG A 96 2.82 2.16 8.95
C ARG A 96 2.87 1.67 7.51
N VAL A 97 2.67 0.37 7.35
CA VAL A 97 2.49 -0.22 6.02
C VAL A 97 1.00 -0.30 5.75
N LEU A 98 0.56 0.14 4.58
CA LEU A 98 -0.83 0.13 4.14
C LEU A 98 -0.93 -0.46 2.72
N LEU A 99 -2.07 -1.07 2.41
CA LEU A 99 -2.37 -1.61 1.10
C LEU A 99 -3.31 -0.68 0.34
N ALA A 100 -2.91 -0.28 -0.86
CA ALA A 100 -3.72 0.56 -1.73
C ALA A 100 -4.88 -0.25 -2.33
N VAL A 101 -6.12 0.09 -2.00
CA VAL A 101 -7.31 -0.66 -2.45
C VAL A 101 -8.44 0.21 -2.97
N ASP A 102 -8.36 1.54 -2.81
CA ASP A 102 -9.44 2.45 -3.20
C ASP A 102 -8.90 3.77 -3.78
N GLY A 103 -9.79 4.52 -4.43
CA GLY A 103 -9.53 5.85 -4.94
C GLY A 103 -9.81 6.93 -3.91
N SER A 104 -9.05 8.02 -3.96
CA SER A 104 -9.35 9.25 -3.20
C SER A 104 -9.44 10.45 -4.14
N GLN A 105 -10.14 11.50 -3.72
CA GLN A 105 -10.17 12.75 -4.51
C GLN A 105 -8.85 13.52 -4.42
N LYS A 106 -8.22 13.50 -3.24
CA LYS A 106 -6.99 14.25 -2.93
C LYS A 106 -6.23 13.55 -1.82
N GLY A 107 -4.90 13.54 -1.94
CA GLY A 107 -4.03 12.97 -0.92
C GLY A 107 -4.31 11.51 -0.62
N PHE A 108 -3.66 11.00 0.40
CA PHE A 108 -3.89 9.66 0.90
C PHE A 108 -4.99 9.68 1.97
N VAL A 109 -5.81 8.63 2.00
CA VAL A 109 -6.85 8.45 3.02
C VAL A 109 -6.72 7.03 3.58
N THR A 110 -6.81 6.88 4.90
CA THR A 110 -6.79 5.58 5.58
C THR A 110 -7.89 5.54 6.66
N SER A 111 -7.94 4.47 7.45
CA SER A 111 -8.89 4.38 8.57
C SER A 111 -8.45 5.24 9.76
N LEU A 112 -9.40 5.65 10.60
CA LEU A 112 -9.10 6.39 11.83
C LEU A 112 -8.18 5.57 12.75
N GLU A 113 -8.42 4.27 12.90
CA GLU A 113 -7.56 3.37 13.66
C GLU A 113 -6.12 3.42 13.15
N ARG A 114 -5.93 3.33 11.82
CA ARG A 114 -4.59 3.32 11.21
C ARG A 114 -3.91 4.66 11.32
N MET A 115 -4.62 5.76 11.09
CA MET A 115 -4.05 7.10 11.28
C MET A 115 -3.68 7.34 12.76
N ASN A 116 -4.52 6.94 13.72
CA ASN A 116 -4.21 7.01 15.14
C ASN A 116 -2.99 6.16 15.51
N SER A 117 -2.86 4.98 14.92
CA SER A 117 -1.68 4.16 15.13
C SER A 117 -0.41 4.88 14.66
N LEU A 118 -0.47 5.61 13.54
CA LEU A 118 0.63 6.41 13.02
C LEU A 118 0.92 7.63 13.91
N THR A 119 -0.12 8.30 14.40
CA THR A 119 -0.04 9.61 15.08
C THR A 119 -0.15 9.53 16.60
N ASN A 120 -0.04 8.35 17.20
CA ASN A 120 -0.18 8.14 18.64
C ASN A 120 -1.52 8.66 19.22
N GLY A 121 -2.62 8.44 18.48
CA GLY A 121 -3.98 8.81 18.89
C GLY A 121 -4.39 10.24 18.52
N GLN A 122 -3.63 10.93 17.68
CA GLN A 122 -3.87 12.35 17.34
C GLN A 122 -4.55 12.56 15.98
N ALA A 123 -5.18 11.54 15.40
CA ALA A 123 -5.74 11.65 14.05
C ALA A 123 -6.82 12.74 13.93
N GLU A 124 -7.70 12.85 14.93
CA GLU A 124 -8.75 13.89 14.97
C GLU A 124 -8.19 15.31 15.06
N ASP A 125 -7.11 15.50 15.82
CA ASP A 125 -6.42 16.78 15.95
C ASP A 125 -5.88 17.22 14.58
N PHE A 126 -5.17 16.32 13.87
CA PHE A 126 -4.68 16.59 12.53
C PHE A 126 -5.83 16.92 11.59
N GLN A 127 -6.88 16.10 11.52
CA GLN A 127 -7.99 16.37 10.60
C GLN A 127 -8.70 17.71 10.86
N SER A 128 -8.70 18.18 12.11
CA SER A 128 -9.28 19.48 12.48
C SER A 128 -8.42 20.69 12.05
N VAL A 129 -7.10 20.55 12.01
CA VAL A 129 -6.17 21.65 11.66
C VAL A 129 -5.70 21.61 10.21
N GLY A 130 -5.69 20.43 9.58
CA GLY A 130 -5.27 20.19 8.22
C GLY A 130 -4.66 18.80 8.02
N PRO A 131 -4.65 18.26 6.78
CA PRO A 131 -4.09 16.94 6.52
C PRO A 131 -2.66 16.79 7.05
N LEU A 132 -2.33 15.59 7.54
CA LEU A 132 -0.99 15.27 8.01
C LEU A 132 -0.05 15.09 6.83
N GLU A 133 1.04 15.83 6.77
CA GLU A 133 2.08 15.60 5.76
C GLU A 133 2.97 14.42 6.15
N VAL A 134 3.01 13.39 5.29
CA VAL A 134 3.81 12.18 5.49
C VAL A 134 4.76 11.95 4.32
N SER A 135 5.78 11.13 4.56
CA SER A 135 6.62 10.55 3.53
C SER A 135 6.07 9.18 3.16
N ALA A 136 5.75 8.94 1.90
CA ALA A 136 5.17 7.69 1.41
C ALA A 136 6.13 7.00 0.42
N THR A 137 6.45 5.75 0.69
CA THR A 137 7.36 4.95 -0.15
C THR A 137 6.65 3.69 -0.59
N ARG A 138 6.60 3.43 -1.89
CA ARG A 138 6.11 2.16 -2.43
C ARG A 138 7.13 1.08 -2.09
N VAL A 139 6.70 0.04 -1.39
CA VAL A 139 7.52 -1.09 -0.95
C VAL A 139 7.07 -2.37 -1.62
N GLY A 140 7.86 -3.44 -1.51
CA GLY A 140 7.46 -4.75 -2.02
C GLY A 140 6.24 -5.29 -1.27
N LEU A 141 5.41 -6.06 -1.97
CA LEU A 141 4.15 -6.59 -1.47
C LEU A 141 4.32 -7.53 -0.25
N GLU A 142 5.51 -8.09 -0.07
CA GLU A 142 5.91 -8.84 1.12
C GLU A 142 5.81 -8.05 2.42
N ASN A 143 5.97 -6.72 2.36
CA ASN A 143 5.78 -5.85 3.53
C ASN A 143 4.31 -5.75 3.95
N CYS A 144 3.39 -6.01 3.02
CA CYS A 144 1.96 -6.16 3.26
C CYS A 144 1.55 -7.64 3.51
N GLY A 145 2.51 -8.56 3.66
CA GLY A 145 2.26 -9.96 3.99
C GLY A 145 1.94 -10.87 2.80
N PHE A 146 2.25 -10.45 1.57
CA PHE A 146 2.06 -11.27 0.36
C PHE A 146 3.37 -11.95 -0.07
N ALA A 147 3.34 -13.24 -0.39
CA ALA A 147 4.56 -13.96 -0.74
C ALA A 147 5.05 -13.60 -2.16
N PRO A 148 6.37 -13.51 -2.39
CA PRO A 148 6.92 -13.40 -3.74
C PRO A 148 6.69 -14.71 -4.51
N GLY A 149 5.54 -14.78 -5.18
CA GLY A 149 5.03 -15.95 -5.91
C GLY A 149 3.61 -15.76 -6.43
N ASP A 150 2.85 -14.87 -5.78
CA ASP A 150 1.43 -14.62 -6.09
C ASP A 150 1.23 -13.63 -7.26
N ILE A 151 2.29 -12.92 -7.69
CA ILE A 151 2.22 -11.82 -8.67
C ILE A 151 2.57 -12.31 -10.11
N GLY A 152 3.10 -13.52 -10.25
CA GLY A 152 3.74 -14.00 -11.49
C GLY A 152 2.83 -14.75 -12.47
N LYS A 153 1.62 -15.17 -12.07
CA LYS A 153 0.76 -16.00 -12.95
C LYS A 153 -0.09 -15.20 -13.94
N VAL A 154 -0.36 -13.91 -13.67
CA VAL A 154 -1.21 -13.11 -14.57
C VAL A 154 -0.44 -12.59 -15.79
N ARG A 155 0.89 -12.43 -15.70
CA ARG A 155 1.69 -11.77 -16.75
C ARG A 155 2.40 -12.68 -17.76
N SER A 156 2.27 -14.01 -17.61
CA SER A 156 2.92 -14.97 -18.52
C SER A 156 1.96 -15.59 -19.53
N ASP A 157 0.64 -15.36 -19.38
CA ASP A 157 -0.39 -15.99 -20.20
C ASP A 157 -0.86 -15.08 -21.37
N GLU A 158 -0.25 -13.89 -21.53
CA GLU A 158 -0.49 -12.94 -22.63
C GLU A 158 0.79 -12.56 -23.42
N LEU A 159 1.70 -13.51 -23.62
CA LEU A 159 2.82 -13.41 -24.57
C LEU A 159 2.92 -14.64 -25.48
#